data_AF-A0A3E1EY86-F1
#
_entry.id   AF-A0A3E1EY86-F1
#
_cell.length_a   1.000
_cell.length_b   1.000
_cell.length_c   1.000
_cell.angle_alpha   90.00
_cell.angle_beta   90.00
_cell.angle_gamma   90.00
#
_symmetry.space_group_name_H-M   'P 1'
#
loop_
_entity.id
_entity.type
_entity.pdbx_description
1 polymer ?
#
loop_
_entity_poly.entity_id
_entity_poly.type
_entity_poly.pdbx_seq_one_letter_code
_entity_poly.pdbx_strand_id
1 'polypeptide(L)'
;MKKLFLSCLASVLLIGSAHAQYNSIAKQNVITEEVQVERVNQATQEVEIITEVREVQADSYGNAEGNQYDLAVDGAFEGQTIAVLHLYTGEGFDFSYPTASLKEKGFSVYRWINNPPSAEELEKALDKSCQLWIVSSNRRKLNEDHAKVIKKYFDSGKGVYIWGDNQPYYADANYIADYLIGNSMTGNVMGDQTVGLLENEKKSGIMPNHLITTGLQNIYEGITIATIAEHKDLTPIIYGSSGNLVTAAYEKDGKRLLVDGGFTRLFLKWDTAGTGRYVKNAAAWLVNYERFGDEVIAKK
;
A
#
# COMPACT_ATOMS: atom_id res chain seq x y z
N MET A 1 -11.02 19.24 -64.95
CA MET A 1 -9.87 19.73 -64.15
C MET A 1 -10.22 19.61 -62.67
N LYS A 2 -9.23 19.15 -61.91
CA LYS A 2 -9.28 18.55 -60.56
C LYS A 2 -10.10 19.33 -59.53
N LYS A 3 -11.04 18.67 -58.85
CA LYS A 3 -11.52 19.07 -57.50
C LYS A 3 -10.84 18.16 -56.49
N LEU A 4 -9.98 18.77 -55.67
CA LEU A 4 -9.23 18.15 -54.58
C LEU A 4 -10.20 17.69 -53.49
N PHE A 5 -10.19 16.40 -53.16
CA PHE A 5 -10.74 15.90 -51.89
C PHE A 5 -9.77 16.31 -50.78
N LEU A 6 -10.18 17.24 -49.93
CA LEU A 6 -9.48 17.57 -48.69
C LEU A 6 -9.86 16.50 -47.66
N SER A 7 -8.99 15.51 -47.48
CA SER A 7 -9.08 14.56 -46.37
C SER A 7 -8.71 15.31 -45.08
N CYS A 8 -9.70 15.64 -44.26
CA CYS A 8 -9.47 16.03 -42.87
C CYS A 8 -8.98 14.78 -42.13
N LEU A 9 -7.65 14.64 -42.04
CA LEU A 9 -7.00 13.72 -41.14
C LEU A 9 -7.30 14.21 -39.71
N ALA A 10 -8.36 13.69 -39.10
CA ALA A 10 -8.62 13.85 -37.69
C ALA A 10 -7.44 13.22 -36.94
N SER A 11 -6.53 14.07 -36.50
CA SER A 11 -5.44 13.69 -35.60
C SER A 11 -6.11 13.43 -34.26
N VAL A 12 -6.49 12.16 -34.04
CA VAL A 12 -6.80 11.67 -32.70
C VAL A 12 -5.52 11.91 -31.89
N LEU A 13 -5.55 12.93 -31.05
CA LEU A 13 -4.64 13.08 -29.93
C LEU A 13 -4.78 11.81 -29.09
N LEU A 14 -3.89 10.85 -29.33
CA LEU A 14 -3.56 9.82 -28.36
C LEU A 14 -2.98 10.56 -27.17
N ILE A 15 -3.86 10.98 -26.26
CA ILE A 15 -3.49 11.22 -24.87
C ILE A 15 -2.89 9.89 -24.43
N GLY A 16 -1.57 9.87 -24.29
CA GLY A 16 -0.83 8.69 -23.83
C GLY A 16 -1.52 8.13 -22.59
N SER A 17 -1.64 6.81 -22.57
CA SER A 17 -2.17 5.99 -21.48
C SER A 17 -1.40 6.25 -20.17
N ALA A 18 -1.70 7.35 -19.52
CA ALA A 18 -1.38 7.55 -18.11
C ALA A 18 -2.40 6.74 -17.31
N HIS A 19 -1.92 5.77 -16.52
CA HIS A 19 -2.68 4.97 -15.54
C HIS A 19 -3.40 3.70 -16.02
N ALA A 20 -2.83 2.88 -16.91
CA ALA A 20 -3.39 1.55 -17.16
C ALA A 20 -3.32 0.60 -15.94
N GLN A 21 -2.55 0.96 -14.91
CA GLN A 21 -2.17 0.11 -13.78
C GLN A 21 -2.90 0.46 -12.49
N TYR A 22 -3.25 1.73 -12.32
CA TYR A 22 -4.06 2.18 -11.19
C TYR A 22 -5.52 2.30 -11.62
N ASN A 23 -6.43 1.90 -10.74
CA ASN A 23 -7.85 2.11 -10.97
C ASN A 23 -8.15 3.61 -11.04
N SER A 24 -9.18 3.99 -11.80
CA SER A 24 -9.63 5.40 -11.97
C SER A 24 -10.01 6.07 -10.64
N ILE A 25 -10.30 5.24 -9.63
CA ILE A 25 -10.63 5.62 -8.26
C ILE A 25 -9.41 5.88 -7.37
N ALA A 26 -8.18 5.86 -7.91
CA ALA A 26 -6.96 6.07 -7.14
C ALA A 26 -7.05 7.31 -6.23
N LYS A 27 -6.60 7.15 -4.98
CA LYS A 27 -6.71 8.08 -3.85
C LYS A 27 -8.10 8.19 -3.20
N GLN A 28 -9.19 7.77 -3.85
CA GLN A 28 -10.52 7.89 -3.25
C GLN A 28 -10.72 6.84 -2.16
N ASN A 29 -11.20 7.24 -0.99
CA ASN A 29 -11.53 6.33 0.11
C ASN A 29 -12.99 5.83 0.01
N VAL A 30 -13.92 6.77 -0.21
CA VAL A 30 -15.34 6.51 -0.47
C VAL A 30 -15.52 6.44 -1.98
N ILE A 31 -15.95 5.27 -2.48
CA ILE A 31 -16.10 5.03 -3.92
C ILE A 31 -17.57 5.12 -4.29
N THR A 32 -17.87 5.86 -5.35
CA THR A 32 -19.24 6.02 -5.84
C THR A 32 -19.35 5.63 -7.31
N GLU A 33 -20.53 5.18 -7.71
CA GLU A 33 -20.88 4.82 -9.09
C GLU A 33 -22.25 5.40 -9.48
N GLU A 34 -22.43 5.61 -10.78
CA GLU A 34 -23.72 5.99 -11.35
C GLU A 34 -24.61 4.75 -11.49
N VAL A 35 -25.78 4.78 -10.86
CA VAL A 35 -26.80 3.73 -10.96
C VAL A 35 -28.08 4.28 -11.57
N GLN A 36 -28.72 3.47 -12.41
CA GLN A 36 -30.04 3.80 -12.95
C GLN A 36 -31.12 3.31 -11.99
N VAL A 37 -32.02 4.21 -11.63
CA VAL A 37 -33.07 3.96 -10.65
C VAL A 37 -34.41 4.35 -11.24
N GLU A 38 -35.39 3.46 -11.13
CA GLU A 38 -36.77 3.75 -11.46
C GLU A 38 -37.41 4.58 -10.35
N ARG A 39 -37.90 5.78 -10.68
CA ARG A 39 -38.66 6.64 -9.77
C ARG A 39 -40.01 6.97 -10.41
N VAL A 40 -41.07 6.84 -9.62
CA VAL A 40 -42.41 7.28 -10.04
C VAL A 40 -42.49 8.79 -9.92
N ASN A 41 -42.73 9.47 -11.04
CA ASN A 41 -43.02 10.90 -11.07
C ASN A 41 -44.39 11.13 -10.43
N GLN A 42 -44.45 11.85 -9.30
CA GLN A 42 -45.68 12.04 -8.54
C GLN A 42 -46.75 12.84 -9.29
N ALA A 43 -46.36 13.67 -10.27
CA ALA A 43 -47.27 14.49 -11.05
C ALA A 43 -47.89 13.74 -12.24
N THR A 44 -47.10 12.90 -12.93
CA THR A 44 -47.55 12.16 -14.11
C THR A 44 -47.93 10.71 -13.82
N GLN A 45 -47.56 10.18 -12.65
CA GLN A 45 -47.63 8.76 -12.27
C GLN A 45 -46.82 7.84 -13.22
N GLU A 46 -45.94 8.41 -14.04
CA GLU A 46 -45.07 7.65 -14.96
C GLU A 46 -43.77 7.23 -14.25
N VAL A 47 -43.21 6.10 -14.66
CA VAL A 47 -41.90 5.65 -14.22
C VAL A 47 -40.83 6.36 -15.04
N GLU A 48 -39.96 7.10 -14.38
CA GLU A 48 -38.78 7.72 -14.97
C GLU A 48 -37.52 6.97 -14.51
N ILE A 49 -36.61 6.72 -15.46
CA ILE A 49 -35.27 6.22 -15.13
C ILE A 49 -34.38 7.44 -14.89
N ILE A 50 -33.91 7.59 -13.67
CA ILE A 50 -32.97 8.64 -13.29
C ILE A 50 -31.60 8.04 -12.96
N THR A 51 -30.54 8.77 -13.28
CA THR A 51 -29.18 8.44 -12.82
C THR A 51 -28.98 9.02 -11.43
N GLU A 52 -28.64 8.17 -10.47
CA GLU A 52 -28.21 8.56 -9.13
C GLU A 52 -26.76 8.17 -8.91
N VAL A 53 -26.00 8.99 -8.18
CA VAL A 53 -24.65 8.62 -7.70
C VAL A 53 -24.79 7.96 -6.35
N ARG A 54 -24.36 6.70 -6.22
CA ARG A 54 -24.41 5.93 -4.97
C ARG A 54 -23.05 5.39 -4.60
N GLU A 55 -22.80 5.27 -3.31
CA GLU A 55 -21.63 4.54 -2.82
C GLU A 55 -21.71 3.08 -3.27
N VAL A 56 -20.57 2.54 -3.69
CA VAL A 56 -20.49 1.13 -4.08
C VAL A 56 -20.79 0.24 -2.87
N GLN A 57 -21.17 -1.01 -3.14
CA GLN A 57 -21.41 -1.98 -2.07
C GLN A 57 -20.18 -2.08 -1.15
N ALA A 58 -20.43 -2.06 0.16
CA ALA A 58 -19.39 -2.14 1.17
C ALA A 58 -19.30 -3.55 1.77
N ASP A 59 -18.09 -3.95 2.18
CA ASP A 59 -17.84 -5.16 2.96
C ASP A 59 -18.43 -5.03 4.38
N SER A 60 -18.30 -6.09 5.19
CA SER A 60 -18.79 -6.12 6.57
C SER A 60 -18.15 -5.08 7.50
N TYR A 61 -17.11 -4.38 7.06
CA TYR A 61 -16.40 -3.33 7.78
C TYR A 61 -16.55 -1.95 7.13
N GLY A 62 -17.39 -1.78 6.10
CA GLY A 62 -17.63 -0.49 5.47
C GLY A 62 -16.58 -0.08 4.43
N ASN A 63 -15.65 -0.95 4.02
CA ASN A 63 -14.77 -0.68 2.89
C ASN A 63 -15.44 -1.07 1.58
N ALA A 64 -15.09 -0.44 0.45
CA ALA A 64 -15.66 -0.83 -0.84
C ALA A 64 -15.41 -2.33 -1.13
N GLU A 65 -16.42 -3.09 -1.55
CA GLU A 65 -16.33 -4.55 -1.70
C GLU A 65 -15.66 -4.95 -3.03
N GLY A 66 -14.69 -5.86 -2.97
CA GLY A 66 -14.02 -6.44 -4.14
C GLY A 66 -12.73 -5.72 -4.59
N ASN A 67 -11.91 -6.41 -5.38
CA ASN A 67 -10.54 -5.97 -5.70
C ASN A 67 -10.45 -4.85 -6.77
N GLN A 68 -11.53 -4.62 -7.51
CA GLN A 68 -11.65 -3.56 -8.51
C GLN A 68 -11.58 -2.15 -7.89
N TYR A 69 -11.71 -2.03 -6.58
CA TYR A 69 -11.59 -0.78 -5.82
C TYR A 69 -10.27 -0.68 -5.03
N ASP A 70 -9.30 -1.55 -5.31
CA ASP A 70 -7.93 -1.37 -4.83
C ASP A 70 -7.22 -0.26 -5.63
N LEU A 71 -6.02 0.14 -5.21
CA LEU A 71 -5.19 1.09 -5.96
C LEU A 71 -4.85 0.55 -7.35
N ALA A 72 -4.35 -0.68 -7.44
CA ALA A 72 -3.92 -1.29 -8.69
C ALA A 72 -4.92 -2.32 -9.22
N VAL A 73 -4.98 -2.45 -10.54
CA VAL A 73 -5.72 -3.53 -11.21
C VAL A 73 -5.06 -4.87 -10.92
N ASP A 74 -5.85 -5.95 -10.96
CA ASP A 74 -5.32 -7.31 -10.78
C ASP A 74 -4.32 -7.66 -11.88
N GLY A 75 -3.25 -8.37 -11.51
CA GLY A 75 -2.16 -8.73 -12.42
C GLY A 75 -1.27 -7.57 -12.93
N ALA A 76 -1.48 -6.32 -12.48
CA ALA A 76 -0.73 -5.15 -12.95
C ALA A 76 0.80 -5.34 -12.90
N PHE A 77 1.28 -6.10 -11.92
CA PHE A 77 2.70 -6.29 -11.62
C PHE A 77 3.17 -7.74 -11.83
N GLU A 78 2.53 -8.50 -12.73
CA GLU A 78 3.00 -9.85 -13.08
C GLU A 78 4.48 -9.86 -13.46
N GLY A 79 5.22 -10.80 -12.87
CA GLY A 79 6.67 -10.93 -13.04
C GLY A 79 7.50 -10.08 -12.08
N GLN A 80 6.89 -9.19 -11.30
CA GLN A 80 7.59 -8.43 -10.26
C GLN A 80 7.72 -9.24 -8.98
N THR A 81 8.93 -9.22 -8.39
CA THR A 81 9.21 -9.92 -7.13
C THR A 81 9.41 -8.95 -5.99
N ILE A 82 8.79 -9.25 -4.85
CA ILE A 82 8.98 -8.59 -3.56
C ILE A 82 9.96 -9.43 -2.75
N ALA A 83 11.12 -8.87 -2.41
CA ALA A 83 12.05 -9.47 -1.47
C ALA A 83 11.57 -9.19 -0.03
N VAL A 84 11.54 -10.22 0.83
CA VAL A 84 11.07 -10.09 2.21
C VAL A 84 12.10 -10.67 3.17
N LEU A 85 12.63 -9.82 4.06
CA LEU A 85 13.32 -10.22 5.26
C LEU A 85 12.28 -10.50 6.35
N HIS A 86 11.83 -11.75 6.45
CA HIS A 86 10.80 -12.19 7.38
C HIS A 86 11.47 -12.63 8.71
N LEU A 87 11.88 -11.64 9.51
CA LEU A 87 12.75 -11.89 10.66
C LEU A 87 11.99 -12.31 11.93
N TYR A 88 10.67 -12.23 11.95
CA TYR A 88 9.82 -12.71 13.04
C TYR A 88 8.84 -13.75 12.51
N THR A 89 8.86 -14.95 13.10
CA THR A 89 7.94 -16.06 12.78
C THR A 89 7.21 -16.57 14.03
N GLY A 90 7.11 -15.71 15.05
CA GLY A 90 6.39 -16.04 16.26
C GLY A 90 4.90 -16.27 15.97
N GLU A 91 4.21 -16.94 16.89
CA GLU A 91 2.75 -17.02 16.89
C GLU A 91 2.15 -17.62 15.61
N GLY A 92 2.94 -18.43 14.90
CA GLY A 92 2.55 -19.06 13.65
C GLY A 92 2.61 -18.14 12.42
N PHE A 93 3.26 -16.97 12.51
CA PHE A 93 3.37 -16.07 11.36
C PHE A 93 4.18 -16.70 10.23
N ASP A 94 3.47 -17.10 9.17
CA ASP A 94 4.02 -17.79 8.00
C ASP A 94 3.96 -16.94 6.72
N PHE A 95 3.49 -15.69 6.80
CA PHE A 95 3.32 -14.75 5.69
C PHE A 95 2.40 -15.23 4.55
N SER A 96 1.56 -16.24 4.79
CA SER A 96 0.67 -16.80 3.77
C SER A 96 -0.39 -15.80 3.30
N TYR A 97 -1.05 -15.09 4.23
CA TYR A 97 -2.08 -14.10 3.88
C TYR A 97 -1.55 -12.93 3.05
N PRO A 98 -0.45 -12.25 3.42
CA PRO A 98 0.14 -11.23 2.55
C PRO A 98 0.53 -11.79 1.19
N THR A 99 1.11 -12.99 1.13
CA THR A 99 1.50 -13.62 -0.14
C THR A 99 0.29 -13.83 -1.05
N ALA A 100 -0.83 -14.30 -0.51
CA ALA A 100 -2.06 -14.51 -1.27
C ALA A 100 -2.61 -13.20 -1.85
N SER A 101 -2.73 -12.14 -1.05
CA SER A 101 -3.23 -10.85 -1.54
C SER A 101 -2.28 -10.17 -2.52
N LEU A 102 -0.96 -10.24 -2.31
CA LEU A 102 0.02 -9.68 -3.24
C LEU A 102 -0.03 -10.38 -4.60
N LYS A 103 -0.31 -11.69 -4.63
CA LYS A 103 -0.45 -12.47 -5.85
C LYS A 103 -1.61 -11.98 -6.73
N GLU A 104 -2.70 -11.48 -6.15
CA GLU A 104 -3.83 -10.90 -6.92
C GLU A 104 -3.37 -9.74 -7.80
N LYS A 105 -2.37 -8.97 -7.35
CA LYS A 105 -1.79 -7.85 -8.11
C LYS A 105 -0.60 -8.24 -9.00
N GLY A 106 -0.30 -9.54 -9.09
CA GLY A 106 0.75 -10.10 -9.94
C GLY A 106 2.12 -10.25 -9.27
N PHE A 107 2.28 -9.86 -8.00
CA PHE A 107 3.56 -9.99 -7.32
C PHE A 107 3.88 -11.44 -6.93
N SER A 108 5.13 -11.84 -7.13
CA SER A 108 5.73 -12.97 -6.42
C SER A 108 6.47 -12.50 -5.17
N VAL A 109 6.61 -13.39 -4.19
CA VAL A 109 7.28 -13.09 -2.91
C VAL A 109 8.47 -14.05 -2.72
N TYR A 110 9.65 -13.49 -2.49
CA TYR A 110 10.86 -14.24 -2.14
C TYR A 110 11.29 -13.90 -0.71
N ARG A 111 11.50 -14.91 0.13
CA ARG A 111 11.64 -14.71 1.59
C ARG A 111 12.90 -15.33 2.14
N TRP A 112 13.55 -14.60 3.05
CA TRP A 112 14.45 -15.17 4.04
C TRP A 112 13.76 -15.19 5.39
N ILE A 113 13.71 -16.38 5.98
CA ILE A 113 12.91 -16.64 7.17
C ILE A 113 13.84 -16.71 8.37
N ASN A 114 13.46 -16.03 9.46
CA ASN A 114 14.17 -15.96 10.74
C ASN A 114 15.54 -15.27 10.74
N ASN A 115 16.35 -15.40 9.70
CA ASN A 115 17.64 -14.74 9.59
C ASN A 115 17.78 -14.08 8.22
N PRO A 116 18.46 -12.93 8.13
CA PRO A 116 18.84 -12.38 6.83
C PRO A 116 19.87 -13.31 6.16
N PRO A 117 19.99 -13.27 4.82
CA PRO A 117 21.12 -13.88 4.12
C PRO A 117 22.40 -13.07 4.42
N SER A 118 23.51 -13.36 3.75
CA SER A 118 24.63 -12.41 3.71
C SER A 118 24.25 -11.12 2.97
N ALA A 119 24.96 -10.01 3.24
CA ALA A 119 24.73 -8.75 2.53
C ALA A 119 24.94 -8.88 1.01
N GLU A 120 25.90 -9.69 0.56
CA GLU A 120 26.16 -9.96 -0.86
C GLU A 120 24.99 -10.73 -1.51
N GLU A 121 24.44 -11.73 -0.82
CA GLU A 121 23.27 -12.47 -1.30
C GLU A 121 22.01 -11.59 -1.32
N LEU A 122 21.85 -10.72 -0.31
CA LEU A 122 20.79 -9.72 -0.29
C LEU A 122 20.89 -8.81 -1.51
N GLU A 123 22.07 -8.26 -1.80
CA GLU A 123 22.28 -7.37 -2.96
C GLU A 123 21.89 -8.06 -4.27
N LYS A 124 22.36 -9.29 -4.50
CA LYS A 124 22.02 -10.08 -5.71
C LYS A 124 20.52 -10.34 -5.87
N ALA A 125 19.80 -10.52 -4.76
CA ALA A 125 18.37 -10.71 -4.79
C ALA A 125 17.61 -9.39 -4.99
N LEU A 126 18.09 -8.30 -4.40
CA LEU A 126 17.52 -6.97 -4.59
C LEU A 126 17.62 -6.47 -6.04
N ASP A 127 18.70 -6.80 -6.74
CA ASP A 127 18.85 -6.50 -8.18
C ASP A 127 17.71 -7.09 -9.06
N LYS A 128 17.06 -8.15 -8.56
CA LYS A 128 15.95 -8.84 -9.24
C LYS A 128 14.57 -8.50 -8.66
N SER A 129 14.52 -7.64 -7.66
CA SER A 129 13.30 -7.33 -6.90
C SER A 129 12.83 -5.91 -7.19
N CYS A 130 11.51 -5.72 -7.20
CA CYS A 130 10.90 -4.39 -7.37
C CYS A 130 10.84 -3.59 -6.07
N GLN A 131 10.83 -4.28 -4.93
CA GLN A 131 10.84 -3.67 -3.59
C GLN A 131 11.38 -4.63 -2.54
N LEU A 132 11.75 -4.09 -1.37
CA LEU A 132 12.22 -4.82 -0.19
C LEU A 132 11.29 -4.59 1.00
N TRP A 133 10.84 -5.66 1.65
CA TRP A 133 10.07 -5.61 2.90
C TRP A 133 10.88 -6.20 4.05
N ILE A 134 10.84 -5.54 5.20
CA ILE A 134 11.56 -5.92 6.41
C ILE A 134 10.53 -6.09 7.52
N VAL A 135 10.26 -7.33 7.91
CA VAL A 135 9.50 -7.63 9.11
C VAL A 135 10.49 -7.80 10.25
N SER A 136 10.54 -6.83 11.14
CA SER A 136 11.49 -6.77 12.25
C SER A 136 11.25 -7.87 13.30
N SER A 137 12.26 -8.11 14.13
CA SER A 137 12.23 -9.07 15.24
C SER A 137 12.55 -8.38 16.57
N ASN A 138 12.61 -9.16 17.65
CA ASN A 138 12.91 -8.68 19.01
C ASN A 138 14.37 -8.30 19.26
N ARG A 139 15.24 -8.57 18.30
CA ARG A 139 16.67 -8.26 18.36
C ARG A 139 17.15 -7.94 16.97
N ARG A 140 18.14 -7.04 16.87
CA ARG A 140 18.74 -6.69 15.60
C ARG A 140 19.46 -7.90 15.01
N LYS A 141 19.13 -8.25 13.77
CA LYS A 141 19.78 -9.31 12.97
C LYS A 141 20.55 -8.73 11.79
N LEU A 142 20.19 -7.53 11.32
CA LEU A 142 20.89 -6.83 10.26
C LEU A 142 22.13 -6.10 10.81
N ASN A 143 23.18 -6.06 10.01
CA ASN A 143 24.42 -5.35 10.32
C ASN A 143 24.65 -4.18 9.34
N GLU A 144 25.77 -3.50 9.48
CA GLU A 144 26.09 -2.31 8.68
C GLU A 144 26.21 -2.60 7.18
N ASP A 145 26.73 -3.78 6.80
CA ASP A 145 26.85 -4.16 5.39
C ASP A 145 25.47 -4.36 4.75
N HIS A 146 24.52 -4.94 5.49
CA HIS A 146 23.12 -5.00 5.05
C HIS A 146 22.54 -3.59 4.90
N ALA A 147 22.77 -2.70 5.87
CA ALA A 147 22.25 -1.34 5.83
C ALA A 147 22.78 -0.56 4.62
N LYS A 148 24.06 -0.75 4.25
CA LYS A 148 24.66 -0.18 3.02
C LYS A 148 23.99 -0.69 1.75
N VAL A 149 23.76 -2.00 1.65
CA VAL A 149 23.06 -2.62 0.51
C VAL A 149 21.63 -2.07 0.40
N ILE A 150 20.89 -2.04 1.51
CA ILE A 150 19.52 -1.52 1.56
C ILE A 150 19.48 -0.04 1.20
N LYS A 151 20.43 0.76 1.68
CA LYS A 151 20.55 2.18 1.35
C LYS A 151 20.82 2.38 -0.14
N LYS A 152 21.74 1.63 -0.73
CA LYS A 152 22.00 1.67 -2.18
C LYS A 152 20.74 1.34 -2.98
N TYR A 153 20.00 0.31 -2.56
CA TYR A 153 18.73 -0.08 -3.18
C TYR A 153 17.67 1.02 -3.07
N PHE A 154 17.46 1.58 -1.88
CA PHE A 154 16.54 2.67 -1.63
C PHE A 154 16.91 3.95 -2.41
N ASP A 155 18.21 4.30 -2.44
CA ASP A 155 18.70 5.48 -3.15
C ASP A 155 18.61 5.35 -4.69
N SER A 156 18.48 4.12 -5.21
CA SER A 156 18.15 3.88 -6.63
C SER A 156 16.70 4.23 -6.99
N GLY A 157 15.85 4.47 -5.99
CA GLY A 157 14.43 4.79 -6.13
C GLY A 157 13.48 3.61 -5.93
N LYS A 158 13.99 2.41 -5.65
CA LYS A 158 13.18 1.22 -5.36
C LYS A 158 12.57 1.31 -3.96
N GLY A 159 11.35 0.79 -3.81
CA GLY A 159 10.58 0.90 -2.58
C GLY A 159 11.12 0.04 -1.44
N VAL A 160 11.07 0.57 -0.21
CA VAL A 160 11.34 -0.19 1.02
C VAL A 160 10.11 -0.13 1.93
N TYR A 161 9.73 -1.27 2.54
CA TYR A 161 8.69 -1.34 3.55
C TYR A 161 9.28 -1.88 4.86
N ILE A 162 9.33 -1.05 5.89
CA ILE A 162 9.79 -1.41 7.23
C ILE A 162 8.58 -1.64 8.13
N TRP A 163 8.49 -2.85 8.65
CA TRP A 163 7.49 -3.28 9.60
C TRP A 163 8.14 -3.54 10.96
N GLY A 164 7.71 -2.81 11.97
CA GLY A 164 7.93 -3.12 13.37
C GLY A 164 6.62 -3.48 14.06
N ASP A 165 6.73 -3.77 15.35
CA ASP A 165 5.61 -3.90 16.28
C ASP A 165 6.09 -3.38 17.64
N ASN A 166 5.30 -3.48 18.69
CA ASN A 166 5.65 -3.12 20.05
C ASN A 166 7.04 -3.56 20.51
N GLN A 167 7.61 -2.86 21.49
CA GLN A 167 8.86 -3.28 22.16
C GLN A 167 8.77 -4.76 22.58
N PRO A 168 9.75 -5.62 22.24
CA PRO A 168 11.04 -5.33 21.56
C PRO A 168 11.07 -5.49 20.03
N TYR A 169 9.95 -5.70 19.35
CA TYR A 169 9.85 -6.22 17.99
C TYR A 169 10.15 -5.22 16.84
N TYR A 170 10.66 -4.03 17.14
CA TYR A 170 11.13 -3.05 16.15
C TYR A 170 12.66 -2.92 16.06
N ALA A 171 13.43 -3.90 16.53
CA ALA A 171 14.89 -3.78 16.60
C ALA A 171 15.57 -3.55 15.24
N ASP A 172 15.23 -4.33 14.22
CA ASP A 172 15.75 -4.13 12.85
C ASP A 172 15.03 -2.98 12.15
N ALA A 173 13.75 -2.77 12.46
CA ALA A 173 12.97 -1.66 11.91
C ALA A 173 13.58 -0.30 12.27
N ASN A 174 13.88 -0.07 13.54
CA ASN A 174 14.55 1.15 14.00
C ASN A 174 15.95 1.29 13.41
N TYR A 175 16.72 0.21 13.36
CA TYR A 175 18.07 0.26 12.84
C TYR A 175 18.09 0.72 11.37
N ILE A 176 17.20 0.18 10.53
CA ILE A 176 17.16 0.52 9.11
C ILE A 176 16.45 1.87 8.88
N ALA A 177 15.36 2.17 9.58
CA ALA A 177 14.68 3.46 9.44
C ALA A 177 15.59 4.64 9.82
N ASP A 178 16.39 4.48 10.88
CA ASP A 178 17.38 5.47 11.31
C ASP A 178 18.48 5.63 10.26
N TYR A 179 19.01 4.51 9.74
CA TYR A 179 20.06 4.54 8.73
C TYR A 179 19.61 5.17 7.39
N LEU A 180 18.35 4.98 7.00
CA LEU A 180 17.82 5.51 5.73
C LEU A 180 17.40 6.97 5.81
N ILE A 181 16.67 7.34 6.87
CA ILE A 181 16.01 8.65 6.98
C ILE A 181 16.09 9.30 8.37
N GLY A 182 16.82 8.72 9.32
CA GLY A 182 16.91 9.25 10.69
C GLY A 182 15.59 9.15 11.47
N ASN A 183 14.82 8.08 11.26
CA ASN A 183 13.54 7.84 11.93
C ASN A 183 13.57 6.59 12.81
N SER A 184 12.67 6.52 13.79
CA SER A 184 12.52 5.37 14.67
C SER A 184 11.08 5.25 15.17
N MET A 185 10.77 4.13 15.82
CA MET A 185 9.52 3.90 16.53
C MET A 185 9.78 3.47 17.97
N THR A 186 8.80 3.70 18.84
CA THR A 186 8.87 3.41 20.28
C THR A 186 7.54 2.89 20.81
N GLY A 187 7.52 2.42 22.05
CA GLY A 187 6.29 2.06 22.75
C GLY A 187 5.91 0.58 22.68
N ASN A 188 4.87 0.25 23.44
CA ASN A 188 4.26 -1.07 23.56
C ASN A 188 2.76 -0.88 23.79
N VAL A 189 2.08 -0.38 22.77
CA VAL A 189 0.68 0.05 22.86
C VAL A 189 -0.20 -1.12 22.44
N MET A 190 -1.20 -1.44 23.24
CA MET A 190 -2.26 -2.34 22.82
C MET A 190 -3.11 -1.61 21.77
N GLY A 191 -3.21 -2.19 20.60
CA GLY A 191 -4.17 -1.76 19.59
C GLY A 191 -5.42 -2.62 19.69
N ASP A 192 -5.57 -3.51 18.72
CA ASP A 192 -6.69 -4.41 18.53
C ASP A 192 -8.02 -3.72 18.23
N GLN A 193 -7.97 -2.55 17.57
CA GLN A 193 -9.15 -1.80 17.14
C GLN A 193 -9.18 -1.61 15.63
N THR A 194 -10.38 -1.28 15.15
CA THR A 194 -10.60 -0.75 13.80
C THR A 194 -10.72 0.76 13.89
N VAL A 195 -9.96 1.47 13.07
CA VAL A 195 -10.03 2.94 12.96
C VAL A 195 -10.62 3.32 11.60
N GLY A 196 -11.47 4.35 11.59
CA GLY A 196 -12.11 4.88 10.38
C GLY A 196 -11.26 5.93 9.66
N LEU A 197 -11.90 6.73 8.80
CA LEU A 197 -11.25 7.90 8.20
C LEU A 197 -10.90 8.95 9.27
N LEU A 198 -9.73 9.57 9.10
CA LEU A 198 -9.33 10.70 9.91
C LEU A 198 -10.19 11.91 9.55
N GLU A 199 -11.09 12.28 10.45
CA GLU A 199 -11.91 13.49 10.37
C GLU A 199 -11.27 14.62 11.17
N ASN A 200 -11.65 15.86 10.84
CA ASN A 200 -11.26 17.02 11.62
C ASN A 200 -11.65 16.80 13.10
N GLU A 201 -10.77 17.19 14.03
CA GLU A 201 -10.88 17.00 15.49
C GLU A 201 -10.53 15.60 16.02
N LYS A 202 -10.54 14.54 15.19
CA LYS A 202 -10.11 13.21 15.61
C LYS A 202 -8.58 13.09 15.60
N LYS A 203 -8.04 12.33 16.57
CA LYS A 203 -6.61 11.99 16.65
C LYS A 203 -6.28 10.61 16.08
N SER A 204 -7.29 9.87 15.66
CA SER A 204 -7.21 8.47 15.22
C SER A 204 -7.90 8.33 13.87
N GLY A 205 -7.34 7.50 12.99
CA GLY A 205 -7.90 7.21 11.69
C GLY A 205 -6.89 7.13 10.55
N ILE A 206 -7.41 6.84 9.37
CA ILE A 206 -6.68 6.74 8.11
C ILE A 206 -6.65 8.12 7.44
N MET A 207 -5.48 8.57 7.01
CA MET A 207 -5.36 9.79 6.23
C MET A 207 -6.12 9.65 4.91
N PRO A 208 -7.10 10.53 4.61
CA PRO A 208 -7.83 10.45 3.35
C PRO A 208 -6.95 10.88 2.17
N ASN A 209 -7.36 10.48 0.96
CA ASN A 209 -6.80 10.97 -0.31
C ASN A 209 -5.34 10.59 -0.60
N HIS A 210 -4.80 9.56 0.06
CA HIS A 210 -3.50 8.98 -0.28
C HIS A 210 -3.65 7.75 -1.19
N LEU A 211 -2.68 7.49 -2.07
CA LEU A 211 -2.73 6.33 -2.99
C LEU A 211 -2.86 5.00 -2.21
N ILE A 212 -2.13 4.87 -1.11
CA ILE A 212 -2.18 3.69 -0.23
C ILE A 212 -3.57 3.47 0.37
N THR A 213 -4.34 4.54 0.58
CA THR A 213 -5.64 4.50 1.27
C THR A 213 -6.81 4.36 0.30
N THR A 214 -6.54 4.17 -1.00
CA THR A 214 -7.55 3.95 -2.03
C THR A 214 -8.51 2.81 -1.62
N GLY A 215 -9.81 3.08 -1.65
CA GLY A 215 -10.89 2.17 -1.27
C GLY A 215 -10.97 1.82 0.23
N LEU A 216 -10.14 2.43 1.09
CA LEU A 216 -10.16 2.15 2.53
C LEU A 216 -10.91 3.23 3.28
N GLN A 217 -11.97 2.85 3.99
CA GLN A 217 -12.66 3.69 4.96
C GLN A 217 -12.36 3.26 6.40
N ASN A 218 -12.08 1.97 6.61
CA ASN A 218 -11.79 1.37 7.90
C ASN A 218 -10.59 0.43 7.80
N ILE A 219 -9.69 0.50 8.79
CA ILE A 219 -8.53 -0.38 8.87
C ILE A 219 -8.32 -0.94 10.27
N TYR A 220 -7.97 -2.21 10.33
CA TYR A 220 -7.48 -2.84 11.55
C TYR A 220 -6.03 -2.44 11.85
N GLU A 221 -5.75 -2.02 13.08
CA GLU A 221 -4.44 -1.46 13.43
C GLU A 221 -3.37 -2.50 13.84
N GLY A 222 -3.76 -3.78 13.99
CA GLY A 222 -2.93 -4.82 14.60
C GLY A 222 -3.24 -4.99 16.09
N ILE A 223 -2.84 -6.11 16.69
CA ILE A 223 -3.10 -6.39 18.12
C ILE A 223 -2.25 -5.47 18.99
N THR A 224 -0.98 -5.32 18.63
CA THR A 224 -0.05 -4.41 19.27
C THR A 224 0.55 -3.49 18.24
N ILE A 225 0.94 -2.29 18.69
CA ILE A 225 1.50 -1.25 17.83
C ILE A 225 2.64 -0.50 18.51
N ALA A 226 3.55 0.00 17.69
CA ALA A 226 4.55 1.00 18.04
C ALA A 226 4.16 2.38 17.48
N THR A 227 4.69 3.43 18.11
CA THR A 227 4.54 4.82 17.69
C THR A 227 5.76 5.25 16.91
N ILE A 228 5.55 5.64 15.65
CA ILE A 228 6.58 6.22 14.79
C ILE A 228 6.88 7.65 15.28
N ALA A 229 8.16 7.98 15.40
CA ALA A 229 8.60 9.32 15.74
C ALA A 229 8.25 10.31 14.62
N GLU A 230 7.87 11.53 15.00
CA GLU A 230 7.63 12.60 14.02
C GLU A 230 8.88 12.86 13.18
N HIS A 231 8.68 13.09 11.89
CA HIS A 231 9.76 13.42 10.97
C HIS A 231 9.22 14.32 9.86
N LYS A 232 9.94 15.39 9.53
CA LYS A 232 9.50 16.43 8.58
C LYS A 232 9.22 15.92 7.16
N ASP A 233 9.87 14.83 6.77
CA ASP A 233 9.73 14.22 5.45
C ASP A 233 8.79 12.99 5.47
N LEU A 234 8.10 12.72 6.58
CA LEU A 234 7.10 11.67 6.68
C LEU A 234 5.68 12.24 6.61
N THR A 235 4.88 11.65 5.74
CA THR A 235 3.45 11.88 5.62
C THR A 235 2.70 10.82 6.43
N PRO A 236 1.90 11.20 7.44
CA PRO A 236 1.05 10.25 8.17
C PRO A 236 0.06 9.50 7.28
N ILE A 237 -0.08 8.20 7.48
CA ILE A 237 -1.05 7.35 6.77
C ILE A 237 -2.09 6.78 7.73
N ILE A 238 -1.68 6.30 8.90
CA ILE A 238 -2.58 5.72 9.90
C ILE A 238 -2.19 6.25 11.28
N TYR A 239 -3.16 6.85 11.97
CA TYR A 239 -3.13 7.06 13.40
C TYR A 239 -3.95 5.97 14.10
N GLY A 240 -3.36 5.31 15.09
CA GLY A 240 -4.03 4.26 15.86
C GLY A 240 -5.15 4.81 16.74
N SER A 241 -5.93 3.92 17.33
CA SER A 241 -7.03 4.21 18.27
C SER A 241 -6.57 5.03 19.49
N SER A 242 -5.32 4.86 19.91
CA SER A 242 -4.68 5.65 20.98
C SER A 242 -4.15 7.02 20.51
N GLY A 243 -4.35 7.37 19.24
CA GLY A 243 -3.96 8.65 18.64
C GLY A 243 -2.48 8.77 18.27
N ASN A 244 -1.73 7.68 18.36
CA ASN A 244 -0.32 7.61 17.97
C ASN A 244 -0.16 7.36 16.47
N LEU A 245 0.93 7.87 15.89
CA LEU A 245 1.28 7.60 14.50
C LEU A 245 1.76 6.15 14.35
N VAL A 246 1.00 5.32 13.63
CA VAL A 246 1.29 3.89 13.43
C VAL A 246 1.93 3.62 12.09
N THR A 247 1.51 4.35 11.05
CA THR A 247 2.03 4.18 9.69
C THR A 247 2.34 5.54 9.10
N ALA A 248 3.51 5.67 8.49
CA ALA A 248 3.91 6.86 7.76
C ALA A 248 4.65 6.54 6.45
N ALA A 249 4.43 7.37 5.44
CA ALA A 249 5.05 7.27 4.13
C ALA A 249 6.14 8.34 3.96
N TYR A 250 7.27 7.96 3.40
CA TYR A 250 8.29 8.85 2.89
C TYR A 250 8.22 8.85 1.37
N GLU A 251 8.08 10.02 0.76
CA GLU A 251 8.15 10.18 -0.70
C GLU A 251 8.91 11.45 -1.05
N LYS A 252 10.17 11.28 -1.46
CA LYS A 252 11.07 12.41 -1.75
C LYS A 252 12.17 11.98 -2.70
N ASP A 253 12.54 12.85 -3.64
CA ASP A 253 13.59 12.62 -4.64
C ASP A 253 13.40 11.30 -5.44
N GLY A 254 12.13 10.96 -5.69
CA GLY A 254 11.73 9.74 -6.38
C GLY A 254 12.04 8.45 -5.60
N LYS A 255 12.16 8.51 -4.27
CA LYS A 255 12.33 7.37 -3.37
C LYS A 255 11.08 7.22 -2.51
N ARG A 256 10.63 5.97 -2.31
CA ARG A 256 9.45 5.63 -1.53
C ARG A 256 9.81 4.68 -0.39
N LEU A 257 9.38 5.01 0.82
CA LEU A 257 9.52 4.15 2.00
C LEU A 257 8.21 4.17 2.80
N LEU A 258 7.82 3.01 3.33
CA LEU A 258 6.80 2.92 4.37
C LEU A 258 7.43 2.45 5.67
N VAL A 259 7.05 3.11 6.76
CA VAL A 259 7.33 2.65 8.11
C VAL A 259 5.98 2.36 8.75
N ASP A 260 5.82 1.16 9.30
CA ASP A 260 4.59 0.69 9.93
C ASP A 260 4.93 -0.01 11.24
N GLY A 261 4.27 0.39 12.33
CA GLY A 261 4.50 -0.08 13.67
C GLY A 261 3.55 -1.19 14.13
N GLY A 262 2.73 -1.79 13.25
CA GLY A 262 1.73 -2.79 13.64
C GLY A 262 1.73 -4.05 12.77
N PHE A 263 2.86 -4.76 12.69
CA PHE A 263 2.98 -5.95 11.83
C PHE A 263 2.06 -7.10 12.22
N THR A 264 1.53 -7.14 13.46
CA THR A 264 0.61 -8.22 13.88
C THR A 264 -0.62 -8.33 12.97
N ARG A 265 -1.05 -7.23 12.33
CA ARG A 265 -2.14 -7.27 11.33
C ARG A 265 -1.82 -8.15 10.12
N LEU A 266 -0.54 -8.45 9.85
CA LEU A 266 -0.13 -9.28 8.73
C LEU A 266 -0.47 -10.76 8.90
N PHE A 267 -0.87 -11.21 10.10
CA PHE A 267 -1.19 -12.62 10.35
C PHE A 267 -2.23 -12.87 11.43
N LEU A 268 -2.49 -11.91 12.31
CA LEU A 268 -3.55 -11.98 13.30
C LEU A 268 -4.73 -11.16 12.82
N LYS A 269 -5.91 -11.78 12.85
CA LYS A 269 -7.17 -11.16 12.44
C LYS A 269 -7.11 -10.51 11.04
N TRP A 270 -6.39 -11.15 10.11
CA TRP A 270 -6.15 -10.66 8.75
C TRP A 270 -7.41 -10.17 8.03
N ASP A 271 -8.52 -10.90 8.16
CA ASP A 271 -9.80 -10.57 7.51
C ASP A 271 -10.53 -9.39 8.18
N THR A 272 -9.93 -8.75 9.19
CA THR A 272 -10.50 -7.57 9.85
C THR A 272 -10.13 -6.32 9.07
N ALA A 273 -11.17 -5.58 8.67
CA ALA A 273 -11.16 -4.23 8.12
C ALA A 273 -9.94 -3.91 7.25
N GLY A 274 -10.04 -4.17 5.94
CA GLY A 274 -9.19 -3.53 4.94
C GLY A 274 -7.71 -3.94 4.89
N THR A 275 -7.22 -4.84 5.75
CA THR A 275 -5.80 -5.22 5.80
C THR A 275 -5.25 -5.73 4.47
N GLY A 276 -5.99 -6.62 3.80
CA GLY A 276 -5.58 -7.14 2.48
C GLY A 276 -5.49 -6.05 1.41
N ARG A 277 -6.46 -5.13 1.35
CA ARG A 277 -6.44 -3.98 0.43
C ARG A 277 -5.28 -3.04 0.75
N TYR A 278 -5.05 -2.74 2.02
CA TYR A 278 -3.93 -1.92 2.46
C TYR A 278 -2.58 -2.49 2.01
N VAL A 279 -2.35 -3.79 2.21
CA VAL A 279 -1.14 -4.48 1.78
C VAL A 279 -0.95 -4.41 0.27
N LYS A 280 -2.02 -4.61 -0.51
CA LYS A 280 -2.00 -4.52 -1.97
C LYS A 280 -1.69 -3.09 -2.45
N ASN A 281 -2.33 -2.09 -1.86
CA ASN A 281 -2.12 -0.68 -2.21
C ASN A 281 -0.71 -0.21 -1.84
N ALA A 282 -0.21 -0.61 -0.67
CA ALA A 282 1.15 -0.30 -0.23
C ALA A 282 2.18 -0.88 -1.20
N ALA A 283 2.02 -2.14 -1.62
CA ALA A 283 2.88 -2.75 -2.63
C ALA A 283 2.82 -2.01 -3.97
N ALA A 284 1.62 -1.74 -4.48
CA ALA A 284 1.42 -1.02 -5.74
C ALA A 284 2.03 0.40 -5.74
N TRP A 285 2.02 1.08 -4.58
CA TRP A 285 2.66 2.37 -4.42
C TRP A 285 4.19 2.27 -4.34
N LEU A 286 4.72 1.29 -3.60
CA LEU A 286 6.17 1.09 -3.41
C LEU A 286 6.92 0.69 -4.69
N VAL A 287 6.25 0.08 -5.66
CA VAL A 287 6.84 -0.23 -6.98
C VAL A 287 7.33 1.01 -7.71
N ASN A 288 6.78 2.20 -7.40
CA ASN A 288 7.20 3.47 -7.98
C ASN A 288 7.05 3.48 -9.51
N TYR A 289 5.87 3.05 -9.98
CA TYR A 289 5.54 2.91 -11.39
C TYR A 289 5.76 4.22 -12.16
N GLU A 290 5.46 5.38 -11.56
CA GLU A 290 5.65 6.68 -12.19
C GLU A 290 7.13 6.97 -12.53
N ARG A 291 8.06 6.31 -11.86
CA ARG A 291 9.50 6.39 -12.12
C ARG A 291 9.99 5.30 -13.09
N PHE A 292 9.57 4.06 -12.88
CA PHE A 292 10.12 2.90 -13.61
C PHE A 292 9.30 2.50 -14.86
N GLY A 293 8.08 3.03 -15.01
CA GLY A 293 7.22 2.80 -16.18
C GLY A 293 7.08 1.32 -16.53
N ASP A 294 7.33 0.99 -17.79
CA ASP A 294 7.12 -0.35 -18.33
C ASP A 294 8.09 -1.42 -17.78
N GLU A 295 9.16 -1.03 -17.08
CA GLU A 295 10.10 -1.98 -16.46
C GLU A 295 9.45 -2.80 -15.35
N VAL A 296 8.40 -2.25 -14.73
CA VAL A 296 7.76 -2.81 -13.55
C VAL A 296 6.34 -3.33 -13.82
N ILE A 297 5.89 -3.37 -15.07
CA ILE A 297 4.55 -3.86 -15.43
C ILE A 297 4.60 -5.20 -16.15
N ALA A 298 3.47 -5.90 -16.12
CA ALA A 298 3.27 -7.08 -16.95
C ALA A 298 3.46 -6.73 -18.44
N LYS A 299 4.36 -7.44 -19.13
CA LYS A 299 4.45 -7.36 -20.59
C LYS A 299 3.25 -8.10 -21.17
N LYS A 300 2.36 -7.36 -21.84
CA LYS A 300 1.22 -7.92 -22.59
C LYS A 300 1.69 -8.73 -23.79
#